data_AF-A0A2M9P5Z5-F1
#
_entry.id   AF-A0A2M9P5Z5-F1
#
_cell.length_a   1.000
_cell.length_b   1.000
_cell.length_c   1.000
_cell.angle_alpha   90.00
_cell.angle_beta   90.00
_cell.angle_gamma   90.00
#
_symmetry.space_group_name_H-M   'P 1'
#
loop_
_entity.id
_entity.type
_entity.pdbx_description
1 polymer ?
#
loop_
_entity_poly.entity_id
_entity_poly.type
_entity_poly.pdbx_seq_one_letter_code
_entity_poly.pdbx_strand_id
1 'polypeptide(L)' 'MPSYAALDVSQETTAICVVDEAGRILAEKKVATCPDAITSYLTQKAPDLVR' A
#
# COMPACT_ATOMS: atom_id res chain seq x y z
N MET A 1 0.72 14.96 -1.71
CA MET A 1 1.28 14.99 -0.33
C MET A 1 1.97 13.68 -0.11
N PRO A 2 3.17 13.64 0.49
CA PRO A 2 3.90 12.38 0.64
C PRO A 2 3.05 11.38 1.43
N SER A 3 3.15 10.12 1.00
CA SER A 3 2.43 9.01 1.61
C SER A 3 3.38 7.86 1.89
N TYR A 4 3.00 7.00 2.84
CA TYR A 4 3.77 5.86 3.27
C TYR A 4 2.90 4.61 3.24
N ALA A 5 3.48 3.46 2.95
CA ALA A 5 2.75 2.20 2.90
C ALA A 5 3.36 1.18 3.87
N ALA A 6 2.53 0.65 4.76
CA ALA A 6 2.84 -0.55 5.53
C ALA A 6 2.38 -1.78 4.75
N LEU A 7 3.26 -2.76 4.60
CA LEU A 7 2.96 -4.02 3.94
C LEU A 7 3.12 -5.16 4.95
N ASP A 8 2.02 -5.85 5.23
CA ASP A 8 2.01 -7.11 5.98
C ASP A 8 1.82 -8.27 4.99
N VAL A 9 2.89 -9.01 4.73
CA VAL A 9 2.99 -9.98 3.65
C VAL A 9 2.76 -11.39 4.20
N SER A 10 1.76 -12.09 3.64
CA SER A 10 1.52 -13.52 3.88
C SER A 10 1.66 -14.34 2.59
N GLN A 11 1.53 -15.67 2.67
CA GLN A 11 1.69 -16.54 1.49
C GLN A 11 0.69 -16.24 0.37
N GLU A 12 -0.58 -16.01 0.72
CA GLU A 12 -1.64 -15.83 -0.29
C GLU A 12 -1.96 -14.37 -0.54
N THR A 13 -1.94 -13.54 0.51
CA THR A 13 -2.34 -12.14 0.41
C THR A 13 -1.42 -11.21 1.19
N THR A 14 -1.28 -9.99 0.71
CA THR A 14 -0.56 -8.90 1.37
C THR A 14 -1.58 -7.84 1.78
N ALA A 15 -1.62 -7.51 3.07
CA ALA A 15 -2.37 -6.36 3.56
C ALA A 15 -1.52 -5.10 3.38
N ILE A 16 -2.11 -4.08 2.74
CA ILE A 16 -1.44 -2.81 2.44
C ILE A 16 -2.25 -1.71 3.10
N CYS A 17 -1.60 -0.90 3.93
CA CYS A 17 -2.17 0.30 4.55
C CYS A 17 -1.34 1.52 4.14
N VAL A 18 -1.98 2.46 3.46
CA VAL A 18 -1.38 3.72 3.00
C VAL A 18 -1.79 4.83 3.95
N VAL A 19 -0.81 5.61 4.43
CA VAL A 19 -1.03 6.72 5.36
C VAL A 19 -0.41 8.03 4.85
N ASP A 20 -0.96 9.15 5.31
CA ASP A 20 -0.34 10.47 5.19
C ASP A 20 0.75 10.69 6.26
N GLU A 21 1.41 11.85 6.22
CA GLU A 21 2.43 12.25 7.21
C GLU A 21 1.91 12.34 8.65
N ALA A 22 0.61 12.56 8.83
CA ALA A 22 -0.04 12.60 10.14
C ALA A 22 -0.49 11.20 10.61
N GLY A 23 -0.18 10.14 9.84
CA GLY A 23 -0.56 8.77 10.14
C GLY A 23 -2.03 8.45 9.83
N ARG A 24 -2.75 9.31 9.10
CA ARG A 24 -4.14 9.04 8.71
C ARG A 24 -4.19 8.06 7.56
N ILE A 25 -5.07 7.07 7.66
CA ILE A 25 -5.28 6.08 6.61
C ILE A 25 -5.91 6.74 5.39
N LEU A 26 -5.21 6.67 4.26
CA LEU A 26 -5.65 7.13 2.94
C LEU A 26 -6.30 5.98 2.15
N ALA A 27 -5.76 4.77 2.28
CA ALA A 27 -6.29 3.58 1.62
C ALA A 27 -5.82 2.30 2.33
N GLU A 28 -6.68 1.30 2.41
CA GLU A 28 -6.32 -0.02 2.94
C GLU A 28 -6.96 -1.12 2.10
N LYS A 29 -6.18 -2.17 1.78
CA LYS A 29 -6.68 -3.33 1.04
C LYS A 29 -5.78 -4.55 1.24
N LYS A 30 -6.39 -5.74 1.20
CA LYS A 30 -5.69 -7.00 0.96
C LYS A 30 -5.65 -7.32 -0.54
N VAL A 31 -4.47 -7.53 -1.08
CA VAL A 31 -4.24 -7.96 -2.46
C VAL A 31 -3.55 -9.32 -2.47
N ALA A 32 -3.56 -10.05 -3.59
CA ALA A 32 -2.76 -11.27 -3.71
C ALA A 32 -1.27 -10.95 -3.47
N THR A 33 -0.53 -11.87 -2.84
CA THR A 33 0.93 -11.73 -2.67
C THR A 33 1.61 -11.98 -4.01
N CYS A 34 1.58 -10.94 -4.84
CA CYS A 34 2.10 -10.91 -6.19
C CYS A 34 2.67 -9.50 -6.43
N PRO A 35 3.92 -9.36 -6.90
CA PRO A 35 4.53 -8.05 -7.14
C PRO A 35 3.69 -7.13 -8.03
N ASP A 36 3.04 -7.67 -9.06
CA ASP A 36 2.20 -6.90 -9.97
C ASP A 36 0.93 -6.38 -9.28
N ALA A 37 0.29 -7.20 -8.46
CA ALA A 37 -0.91 -6.82 -7.71
C ALA A 37 -0.60 -5.72 -6.67
N ILE A 38 0.53 -5.86 -5.97
CA ILE A 38 1.01 -4.90 -4.98
C ILE A 38 1.39 -3.58 -5.67
N THR A 39 2.17 -3.63 -6.75
CA THR A 39 2.62 -2.44 -7.49
C THR A 39 1.46 -1.70 -8.14
N SER A 40 0.50 -2.43 -8.72
CA SER A 40 -0.70 -1.83 -9.30
C SER A 40 -1.54 -1.10 -8.25
N TYR A 41 -1.72 -1.72 -7.08
CA TYR A 41 -2.43 -1.08 -5.97
C TYR A 41 -1.70 0.17 -5.45
N LEU A 42 -0.40 0.09 -5.19
CA LEU A 42 0.39 1.22 -4.71
C LEU A 42 0.44 2.36 -5.72
N THR A 43 0.56 2.06 -7.02
CA THR A 43 0.56 3.08 -8.07
C THR A 43 -0.80 3.79 -8.17
N GLN A 44 -1.90 3.06 -7.99
CA GLN A 44 -3.25 3.64 -8.02
C GLN A 44 -3.60 4.45 -6.77
N LYS A 45 -3.18 3.99 -5.59
CA LYS A 45 -3.63 4.53 -4.29
C LYS A 45 -2.61 5.39 -3.57
N ALA A 46 -1.35 5.31 -3.94
CA ALA A 46 -0.24 6.06 -3.36
C ALA A 46 0.70 6.59 -4.46
N PRO A 47 0.23 7.50 -5.34
CA PRO A 47 1.07 8.07 -6.41
C PRO A 47 2.26 8.87 -5.85
N ASP A 48 2.09 9.46 -4.67
CA ASP A 48 3.11 10.22 -3.94
C ASP A 48 3.81 9.34 -2.86
N LEU A 49 3.90 8.03 -3.07
CA LEU A 49 4.55 7.11 -2.12
C LEU A 49 6.04 7.44 -2.00
N VAL A 50 6.49 7.68 -0.78
CA VAL A 50 7.92 7.83 -0.46
C VAL A 50 8.60 6.47 -0.54
N ARG A 51 9.76 6.40 -1.20
CA ARG A 51 10.51 5.16 -1.49
C ARG A 51 11.93 5.24 -0.97
#